data_AF-A0A5B8R499-F1
#
_entry.id   AF-A0A5B8R499-F1
#
_cell.length_a   1.000
_cell.length_b   1.000
_cell.length_c   1.000
_cell.angle_alpha   90.00
_cell.angle_beta   90.00
_cell.angle_gamma   90.00
#
_symmetry.space_group_name_H-M   'P 1'
#
loop_
_entity.id
_entity.type
_entity.pdbx_description
1 polymer ?
#
loop_
_entity_poly.entity_id
_entity_poly.type
_entity_poly.pdbx_seq_one_letter_code
_entity_poly.pdbx_strand_id
1 'polypeptide(L)'
;MKSTVNDLELILNQLGIDPTTLIPVNITGLTIEELDRISAHVECGKSFVNCCRTQSILNAELIVQGIVIVAIGDNLIALDHRWLKRGDYYLDPTFSLFNSTSSPNDTYVLSYFMQIEVATANAANDSISDISIDSLSKLAQ
;
A
#
# COMPACT_ATOMS: atom_id res chain seq x y z
N MET A 1 -9.47 19.43 16.42
CA MET A 1 -8.43 18.56 15.85
C MET A 1 -7.34 18.39 16.90
N LYS A 2 -7.34 17.26 17.63
CA LYS A 2 -6.14 16.84 18.38
C LYS A 2 -5.01 16.65 17.35
N SER A 3 -3.81 17.07 17.70
CA SER A 3 -2.68 17.25 16.77
C SER A 3 -2.27 15.92 16.11
N THR A 4 -2.76 15.66 14.90
CA THR A 4 -2.40 14.50 14.07
C THR A 4 -0.90 14.37 13.83
N VAL A 5 -0.15 15.49 13.93
CA VAL A 5 1.32 15.51 13.82
C VAL A 5 1.98 14.86 15.04
N ASN A 6 1.48 15.12 16.25
CA ASN A 6 2.04 14.52 17.46
C ASN A 6 1.78 13.01 17.52
N ASP A 7 0.64 12.58 16.96
CA ASP A 7 0.25 11.18 16.97
C ASP A 7 1.09 10.36 15.96
N LEU A 8 1.46 10.95 14.80
CA LEU A 8 2.34 10.29 13.83
C LEU A 8 3.75 10.06 14.38
N GLU A 9 4.39 11.10 14.93
CA GLU A 9 5.73 10.98 15.50
C GLU A 9 5.76 9.96 16.64
N LEU A 10 4.71 9.92 17.47
CA LEU A 10 4.57 8.93 18.53
C LEU A 10 4.49 7.50 17.97
N ILE A 11 3.66 7.28 16.94
CA ILE A 11 3.51 5.95 16.31
C ILE A 11 4.82 5.48 15.70
N LEU A 12 5.50 6.33 14.92
CA LEU A 12 6.77 5.99 14.29
C LEU A 12 7.84 5.65 15.34
N ASN A 13 7.91 6.42 16.42
CA ASN A 13 8.82 6.15 17.54
C ASN A 13 8.50 4.81 18.23
N GLN A 14 7.23 4.46 18.44
CA GLN A 14 6.83 3.18 19.03
C GLN A 14 7.21 1.98 18.15
N LEU A 15 7.22 2.16 16.83
CA LEU A 15 7.62 1.15 15.86
C LEU A 15 9.15 1.11 15.64
N GLY A 16 9.91 2.01 16.28
CA GLY A 16 11.35 2.12 16.12
C GLY A 16 11.77 2.62 14.74
N ILE A 17 10.92 3.39 14.06
CA ILE A 17 11.18 3.92 12.73
C ILE A 17 11.64 5.37 12.86
N ASP A 18 12.82 5.66 12.29
CA ASP A 18 13.31 7.03 12.17
C ASP A 18 12.51 7.78 11.09
N PRO A 19 11.72 8.82 11.44
CA PRO A 19 10.91 9.56 10.48
C PRO A 19 11.72 10.21 9.36
N THR A 20 13.01 10.50 9.57
CA THR A 20 13.87 11.12 8.56
C THR A 20 14.22 10.17 7.41
N THR A 21 14.02 8.86 7.61
CA THR A 21 14.22 7.83 6.59
C THR A 21 12.99 7.63 5.71
N LEU A 22 11.84 8.19 6.10
CA LEU A 22 10.58 8.04 5.40
C LEU A 22 10.40 9.14 4.35
N ILE A 23 9.95 8.74 3.17
CA ILE A 23 9.63 9.67 2.09
C ILE A 23 8.10 9.75 1.97
N PRO A 24 7.49 10.94 2.11
CA PRO A 24 6.06 11.11 1.89
C PRO A 24 5.67 10.69 0.48
N VAL A 25 4.60 9.90 0.38
CA VAL A 25 4.12 9.39 -0.90
C VAL A 25 2.83 10.09 -1.27
N ASN A 26 2.80 10.65 -2.47
CA ASN A 26 1.55 11.09 -3.09
C ASN A 26 0.97 9.93 -3.89
N ILE A 27 -0.20 9.44 -3.49
CA ILE A 27 -0.91 8.37 -4.17
C ILE A 27 -1.90 8.98 -5.15
N THR A 28 -1.79 8.64 -6.43
CA THR A 28 -2.68 9.16 -7.47
C THR A 28 -3.07 8.10 -8.50
N GLY A 29 -4.30 8.22 -8.99
CA GLY A 29 -4.67 7.87 -10.36
C GLY A 29 -4.91 6.38 -10.66
N LEU A 30 -6.12 6.09 -11.10
CA LEU A 30 -6.46 5.02 -12.04
C LEU A 30 -7.51 5.63 -12.99
N THR A 31 -7.44 5.36 -14.29
CA THR A 31 -8.57 5.69 -15.17
C THR A 31 -9.77 4.82 -14.79
N ILE A 32 -10.99 5.24 -15.17
CA ILE A 32 -12.20 4.41 -14.93
C ILE A 32 -12.04 3.02 -15.56
N GLU A 33 -11.46 2.95 -16.76
CA GLU A 33 -11.21 1.68 -17.46
C GLU A 33 -10.17 0.80 -16.73
N GLU A 34 -9.12 1.40 -16.16
CA GLU A 34 -8.15 0.68 -15.34
C GLU A 34 -8.78 0.20 -14.03
N LEU A 35 -9.61 1.02 -13.39
CA LEU A 35 -10.38 0.66 -12.19
C LEU A 35 -11.28 -0.54 -12.45
N ASP A 36 -12.03 -0.55 -13.56
CA ASP A 36 -12.93 -1.65 -13.90
C ASP A 36 -12.17 -2.97 -14.06
N ARG A 37 -10.98 -2.94 -14.70
CA ARG A 37 -10.14 -4.13 -14.88
C ARG A 37 -9.54 -4.64 -13.57
N ILE A 38 -9.20 -3.74 -12.65
CA ILE A 38 -8.55 -4.06 -11.38
C ILE A 38 -9.57 -4.52 -10.32
N SER A 39 -10.74 -3.88 -10.27
CA SER A 39 -11.77 -4.09 -9.24
C SER A 39 -12.25 -5.54 -9.14
N ALA A 40 -12.19 -6.30 -10.24
CA ALA A 40 -12.55 -7.72 -10.25
C ALA A 40 -11.58 -8.64 -9.48
N HIS A 41 -10.41 -8.15 -9.07
CA HIS A 41 -9.31 -8.97 -8.53
C HIS A 41 -8.69 -8.45 -7.23
N VAL A 42 -9.12 -7.29 -6.75
CA VAL A 42 -8.59 -6.68 -5.52
C VAL A 42 -9.25 -7.26 -4.28
N GLU A 43 -8.43 -7.55 -3.28
CA GLU A 43 -8.87 -8.07 -1.99
C GLU A 43 -8.50 -7.11 -0.86
N CYS A 44 -9.45 -6.87 0.06
CA CYS A 44 -9.25 -6.04 1.24
C CYS A 44 -8.03 -6.52 2.06
N GLY A 45 -7.16 -5.58 2.44
CA GLY A 45 -6.01 -5.83 3.31
C GLY A 45 -4.84 -6.61 2.66
N LYS A 46 -4.93 -6.97 1.38
CA LYS A 46 -3.88 -7.74 0.68
C LYS A 46 -3.00 -6.89 -0.23
N SER A 47 -2.33 -5.89 0.34
CA SER A 47 -1.57 -4.88 -0.40
C SER A 47 -0.56 -5.42 -1.40
N PHE A 48 0.23 -6.42 -0.99
CA PHE A 48 1.20 -7.07 -1.86
C PHE A 48 0.55 -7.80 -3.05
N VAL A 49 -0.44 -8.66 -2.78
CA VAL A 49 -1.14 -9.45 -3.81
C VAL A 49 -1.83 -8.53 -4.83
N ASN A 50 -2.49 -7.48 -4.34
CA ASN A 50 -3.16 -6.52 -5.20
C ASN A 50 -2.16 -5.75 -6.08
N CYS A 51 -1.00 -5.37 -5.54
CA CYS A 51 0.07 -4.76 -6.33
C CYS A 51 0.61 -5.72 -7.39
N CYS A 52 0.92 -6.97 -7.06
CA CYS A 52 1.41 -7.95 -8.05
C CYS A 52 0.40 -8.18 -9.18
N ARG A 53 -0.89 -8.34 -8.87
CA ARG A 53 -1.93 -8.53 -9.89
C ARG A 53 -2.12 -7.27 -10.75
N THR A 54 -2.16 -6.11 -10.12
CA THR A 54 -2.34 -4.83 -10.82
C THR A 54 -1.13 -4.49 -11.68
N GLN A 55 0.07 -4.87 -11.25
CA GLN A 55 1.29 -4.71 -12.04
C GLN A 55 1.16 -5.39 -13.39
N SER A 56 0.70 -6.66 -13.42
CA SER A 56 0.51 -7.39 -14.67
C SER A 56 -0.54 -6.76 -15.59
N ILE A 57 -1.54 -6.07 -15.02
CA ILE A 57 -2.62 -5.39 -15.77
C ILE A 57 -2.13 -4.08 -16.39
N LEU A 58 -1.31 -3.32 -15.65
CA LEU A 58 -0.88 -1.96 -15.99
C LEU A 58 0.56 -1.87 -16.54
N ASN A 59 1.31 -2.97 -16.51
CA ASN A 59 2.74 -3.01 -16.82
C ASN A 59 3.54 -1.98 -15.99
N ALA A 60 3.28 -1.94 -14.68
CA ALA A 60 3.95 -1.01 -13.76
C ALA A 60 5.42 -1.40 -13.50
N GLU A 61 6.24 -0.41 -13.17
CA GLU A 61 7.70 -0.53 -13.17
C GLU A 61 8.25 -1.20 -11.92
N LEU A 62 7.71 -0.84 -10.75
CA LEU A 62 8.23 -1.25 -9.45
C LEU A 62 7.08 -1.44 -8.44
N ILE A 63 7.27 -2.37 -7.51
CA ILE A 63 6.47 -2.45 -6.29
C ILE A 63 7.28 -1.79 -5.18
N VAL A 64 6.62 -0.91 -4.45
CA VAL A 64 7.24 -0.13 -3.40
C VAL A 64 6.66 -0.59 -2.08
N GLN A 65 7.51 -0.74 -1.08
CA GLN A 65 7.12 -1.08 0.27
C GLN A 65 7.30 0.12 1.20
N GLY A 66 6.34 0.28 2.09
CA GLY A 66 6.49 1.13 3.25
C GLY A 66 5.28 1.04 4.15
N ILE A 67 4.85 2.17 4.69
CA ILE A 67 3.90 2.21 5.80
C ILE A 67 2.76 3.16 5.46
N VAL A 68 1.54 2.71 5.72
CA VAL A 68 0.35 3.55 5.73
C VAL A 68 -0.13 3.73 7.16
N ILE A 69 -0.50 4.95 7.51
CA ILE A 69 -1.15 5.26 8.79
C ILE A 69 -2.64 5.40 8.53
N VAL A 70 -3.42 4.52 9.12
CA VAL A 70 -4.88 4.46 8.99
C VAL A 70 -5.51 4.85 10.32
N ALA A 71 -6.52 5.71 10.27
CA ALA A 71 -7.40 5.97 11.40
C ALA A 71 -8.61 5.02 11.33
N ILE A 72 -8.92 4.35 12.44
CA ILE A 72 -10.11 3.52 12.64
C ILE A 72 -10.83 3.98 13.91
N GLY A 73 -11.89 4.78 13.76
CA GLY A 73 -12.51 5.51 14.86
C GLY A 73 -11.51 6.49 15.49
N ASP A 74 -11.24 6.33 16.78
CA ASP A 74 -10.23 7.11 17.53
C ASP A 74 -8.84 6.46 17.53
N ASN A 75 -8.67 5.28 16.92
CA ASN A 75 -7.40 4.56 16.91
C ASN A 75 -6.60 4.89 15.66
N LEU A 76 -5.29 5.03 15.81
CA LEU A 76 -4.36 5.14 14.70
C LEU A 76 -3.52 3.86 14.63
N ILE A 77 -3.44 3.30 13.43
CA ILE A 77 -2.75 2.03 13.19
C ILE A 77 -1.79 2.24 12.02
N ALA A 78 -0.52 1.88 12.24
CA ALA A 78 0.44 1.74 11.17
C ALA A 78 0.34 0.34 10.55
N LEU A 79 0.27 0.27 9.23
CA LEU A 79 0.21 -0.98 8.49
C LEU A 79 1.34 -1.02 7.46
N ASP A 80 2.02 -2.16 7.39
CA ASP A 80 2.96 -2.47 6.32
C ASP A 80 2.21 -2.59 4.99
N HIS A 81 2.63 -1.82 3.99
CA HIS A 81 1.84 -1.53 2.81
C HIS A 81 2.67 -1.49 1.54
N ARG A 82 1.99 -1.71 0.42
CA ARG A 82 2.61 -1.68 -0.90
C ARG A 82 1.78 -0.87 -1.88
N TRP A 83 2.47 -0.21 -2.79
CA TRP A 83 1.89 0.49 -3.93
C TRP A 83 2.76 0.26 -5.16
N LEU A 84 2.21 0.56 -6.33
CA LEU A 84 2.91 0.48 -7.60
C LEU A 84 3.52 1.84 -7.93
N LYS A 85 4.75 1.84 -8.43
CA LYS A 85 5.35 3.02 -9.06
C LYS A 85 5.18 2.93 -10.58
N ARG A 86 4.70 4.00 -11.18
CA ARG A 86 4.54 4.14 -12.64
C ARG A 86 4.92 5.56 -13.03
N GLY A 87 6.03 5.72 -13.74
CA GLY A 87 6.65 7.03 -13.95
C GLY A 87 6.88 7.77 -12.63
N ASP A 88 6.35 8.99 -12.54
CA ASP A 88 6.57 9.90 -11.40
C ASP A 88 5.53 9.76 -10.28
N TYR A 89 4.57 8.83 -10.39
CA TYR A 89 3.51 8.66 -9.39
C TYR A 89 3.41 7.25 -8.82
N TYR A 90 2.78 7.18 -7.65
CA TYR A 90 2.51 5.96 -6.92
C TYR A 90 1.02 5.65 -6.90
N LEU A 91 0.68 4.38 -6.96
CA LEU A 91 -0.68 3.89 -7.14
C LEU A 91 -1.00 2.82 -6.12
N ASP A 92 -2.06 3.05 -5.35
CA ASP A 92 -2.55 2.11 -4.36
C ASP A 92 -3.78 1.36 -4.90
N PRO A 93 -3.65 0.11 -5.36
CA PRO A 93 -4.77 -0.67 -5.84
C PRO A 93 -5.63 -1.21 -4.69
N THR A 94 -5.17 -1.11 -3.45
CA THR A 94 -5.79 -1.72 -2.29
C THR A 94 -6.71 -0.76 -1.58
N PHE A 95 -6.25 0.47 -1.29
CA PHE A 95 -7.01 1.42 -0.48
C PHE A 95 -8.02 2.26 -1.28
N SER A 96 -7.71 2.56 -2.55
CA SER A 96 -8.57 3.36 -3.43
C SER A 96 -9.97 2.75 -3.62
N LEU A 97 -10.11 1.43 -3.40
CA LEU A 97 -11.37 0.69 -3.56
C LEU A 97 -12.21 0.58 -2.27
N PHE A 98 -11.69 0.96 -1.10
CA PHE A 98 -12.47 0.99 0.16
C PHE A 98 -13.49 2.13 0.21
N ASN A 99 -13.38 3.11 -0.68
CA ASN A 99 -14.39 4.17 -0.81
C ASN A 99 -15.65 3.71 -1.56
N SER A 100 -15.68 2.47 -2.05
CA SER A 100 -16.82 1.89 -2.73
C SER A 100 -17.61 0.99 -1.77
N THR A 101 -18.70 1.57 -1.26
CA THR A 101 -19.90 0.91 -0.71
C THR A 101 -19.93 0.56 0.80
N SER A 102 -20.75 1.36 1.51
CA SER A 102 -21.64 1.00 2.63
C SER A 102 -21.27 1.26 4.11
N SER A 103 -20.09 1.82 4.45
CA SER A 103 -19.91 2.50 5.75
C SER A 103 -18.80 3.57 5.70
N PRO A 104 -19.14 4.85 5.44
CA PRO A 104 -18.17 5.86 5.05
C PRO A 104 -17.43 6.59 6.18
N ASN A 105 -17.63 6.25 7.46
CA ASN A 105 -17.32 7.23 8.52
C ASN A 105 -16.18 6.90 9.49
N ASP A 106 -15.71 5.66 9.58
CA ASP A 106 -14.78 5.31 10.66
C ASP A 106 -13.38 4.95 10.18
N THR A 107 -13.14 4.71 8.88
CA THR A 107 -11.80 4.36 8.38
C THR A 107 -11.34 5.33 7.31
N TYR A 108 -10.22 6.01 7.56
CA TYR A 108 -9.59 6.89 6.58
C TYR A 108 -8.07 6.82 6.67
N VAL A 109 -7.41 7.02 5.54
CA VAL A 109 -5.94 7.07 5.50
C VAL A 109 -5.47 8.47 5.85
N LEU A 110 -4.56 8.55 6.82
CA LEU A 110 -3.95 9.80 7.25
C LEU A 110 -2.70 10.13 6.45
N SER A 111 -1.84 9.15 6.21
CA SER A 111 -0.54 9.37 5.58
C SER A 111 0.02 8.09 4.95
N TYR A 112 0.80 8.26 3.89
CA TYR A 112 1.56 7.20 3.21
C TYR A 112 3.04 7.56 3.23
N PHE A 113 3.88 6.61 3.62
CA PHE A 113 5.32 6.77 3.73
C PHE A 113 6.07 5.61 3.09
N MET A 114 7.00 5.91 2.19
CA MET A 114 7.90 4.94 1.58
C MET A 114 9.08 4.62 2.48
N GLN A 115 9.50 3.35 2.48
CA GLN A 115 10.75 2.90 3.09
C GLN A 115 11.73 2.38 2.03
N ILE A 116 11.25 1.61 1.06
CA ILE A 116 12.10 0.98 0.04
C ILE A 116 11.35 0.79 -1.28
N GLU A 117 12.05 1.02 -2.38
CA GLU A 117 11.61 0.60 -3.72
C GLU A 117 12.20 -0.77 -4.03
N VAL A 118 11.35 -1.72 -4.43
CA VAL A 118 11.78 -3.07 -4.80
C VAL A 118 11.59 -3.26 -6.30
N ALA A 119 12.71 -3.55 -6.98
CA ALA A 119 12.67 -3.96 -8.38
C ALA A 119 11.86 -5.25 -8.50
N THR A 120 10.75 -5.17 -9.22
CA THR A 120 9.96 -6.34 -9.53
C THR A 120 10.69 -7.15 -10.57
N ALA A 121 11.19 -8.33 -10.18
CA ALA A 121 11.39 -9.38 -11.15
C ALA A 121 10.03 -9.65 -11.79
N ASN A 122 9.94 -9.64 -13.13
CA ASN A 122 8.71 -10.00 -13.84
C ASN A 122 8.16 -11.30 -13.25
N ALA A 123 7.14 -11.22 -12.39
CA ALA A 123 6.39 -12.37 -11.93
C ALA A 123 5.46 -12.78 -13.09
N ALA A 124 6.08 -13.29 -14.15
CA ALA A 124 5.36 -13.88 -15.26
C ALA A 124 4.64 -15.13 -14.73
N ASN A 125 3.33 -15.02 -14.53
CA ASN A 125 2.36 -16.12 -14.45
C ASN A 125 2.57 -17.24 -13.42
N ASP A 126 3.57 -17.21 -12.56
CA ASP A 126 3.64 -18.17 -11.47
C ASP A 126 2.52 -17.87 -10.47
N SER A 127 1.76 -18.91 -10.14
CA SER A 127 0.55 -18.89 -9.34
C SER A 127 0.73 -18.05 -8.07
N ILE A 128 0.23 -16.81 -8.09
CA ILE A 128 0.21 -15.89 -6.92
C ILE A 128 -0.56 -16.51 -5.72
N SER A 129 -1.29 -17.62 -5.93
CA SER A 129 -1.88 -18.42 -4.86
C SER A 129 -0.86 -19.05 -3.89
N ASP A 130 0.42 -19.11 -4.25
CA ASP A 130 1.44 -19.84 -3.46
C ASP A 130 2.49 -18.93 -2.79
N ILE A 131 2.39 -17.60 -2.92
CA ILE A 131 3.27 -16.71 -2.15
C ILE A 131 2.71 -16.59 -0.73
N SER A 132 2.96 -17.62 0.08
CA SER A 132 2.87 -17.50 1.52
C SER A 132 3.90 -16.48 2.00
N ILE A 133 3.56 -15.70 3.02
CA ILE A 133 4.45 -14.71 3.65
C ILE A 133 5.78 -15.36 4.10
N ASP A 134 5.78 -16.68 4.34
CA ASP A 134 6.97 -17.47 4.67
C ASP A 134 8.00 -17.60 3.53
N SER A 135 7.61 -17.32 2.28
CA SER A 135 8.53 -17.36 1.14
C SER A 135 9.36 -16.07 1.02
N LEU A 136 8.85 -14.94 1.52
CA LEU A 136 9.53 -13.64 1.49
C LEU A 136 10.58 -13.52 2.61
N SER A 137 10.37 -14.17 3.76
CA SER A 137 11.34 -14.17 4.87
C SER A 137 12.65 -14.89 4.53
N LYS A 138 12.67 -15.73 3.48
CA LYS A 138 13.88 -16.39 2.97
C LYS A 138 14.69 -15.55 1.98
N LEU A 139 14.10 -14.49 1.42
CA LEU A 139 14.79 -13.58 0.50
C LEU A 139 15.48 -12.41 1.24
N ALA A 140 15.23 -12.27 2.54
CA ALA A 140 15.77 -11.23 3.40
C ALA A 140 16.91 -11.73 4.33
N GLN A 141 17.47 -12.92 4.07
CA GLN A 141 18.68 -13.45 4.71
C GLN A 141 19.85 -13.43 3.72
#